data_AF-A0A365QVK1-F1
#
_entry.id   AF-A0A365QVK1-F1
#
_cell.length_a   1.000
_cell.length_b   1.000
_cell.length_c   1.000
_cell.angle_alpha   90.00
_cell.angle_beta   90.00
_cell.angle_gamma   90.00
#
_symmetry.space_group_name_H-M   'P 1'
#
loop_
_entity.id
_entity.type
_entity.pdbx_description
1 polymer ?
#
loop_
_entity_poly.entity_id
_entity_poly.type
_entity_poly.pdbx_seq_one_letter_code
_entity_poly.pdbx_strand_id
1 'polypeptide(L)'
;MALIHAEDEWLTTRWNRPDDQWPEAASPKPRTCSYCGGVHPDDVIPLLIAGWHVEPTTKNYKFYVNDPDGHSAVPPVKVYLQHWTQEQVQRADAILKARYEMERSHVKND
;
A
#
# COMPACT_ATOMS: atom_id res chain seq x y z
N MET A 1 -29.30 -11.50 18.33
CA MET A 1 -28.31 -10.51 18.77
C MET A 1 -27.71 -9.92 17.50
N ALA A 2 -28.04 -8.68 17.18
CA ALA A 2 -27.43 -8.00 16.04
C ALA A 2 -25.95 -7.79 16.37
N LEU A 3 -25.06 -8.41 15.59
CA LEU A 3 -23.66 -8.03 15.55
C LEU A 3 -23.66 -6.60 15.03
N ILE A 4 -23.54 -5.64 15.94
CA ILE A 4 -23.12 -4.29 15.58
C ILE A 4 -21.72 -4.51 15.01
N HIS A 5 -21.62 -4.61 13.69
CA HIS A 5 -20.35 -4.41 13.01
C HIS A 5 -19.95 -3.01 13.42
N ALA A 6 -19.04 -2.91 14.40
CA ALA A 6 -18.35 -1.67 14.68
C ALA A 6 -17.92 -1.15 13.32
N GLU A 7 -18.43 0.02 12.92
CA GLU A 7 -18.13 0.61 11.62
C GLU A 7 -16.63 0.49 11.43
N ASP A 8 -16.22 -0.18 10.35
CA ASP A 8 -14.80 -0.40 10.06
C ASP A 8 -14.14 0.98 10.10
N GLU A 9 -13.33 1.23 11.13
CA GLU A 9 -12.80 2.55 11.47
C GLU A 9 -12.06 3.15 10.26
N TRP A 10 -11.51 2.28 9.41
CA TRP A 10 -10.84 2.57 8.16
C TRP A 10 -11.74 3.12 7.07
N LEU A 11 -13.06 2.86 7.10
CA LEU A 11 -14.00 3.41 6.12
C LEU A 11 -14.12 4.92 6.23
N THR A 12 -13.98 5.45 7.45
CA THR A 12 -14.14 6.88 7.74
C THR A 12 -12.86 7.69 7.57
N THR A 13 -11.71 7.02 7.47
CA THR A 13 -10.39 7.64 7.48
C THR A 13 -9.69 7.39 6.15
N ARG A 14 -9.55 8.44 5.34
CA ARG A 14 -8.93 8.38 4.01
C ARG A 14 -8.02 9.58 3.79
N TRP A 15 -7.03 9.41 2.92
CA TRP A 15 -6.34 10.54 2.30
C TRP A 15 -7.22 11.13 1.20
N ASN A 16 -7.76 12.31 1.46
CA ASN A 16 -8.48 13.15 0.50
C ASN A 16 -8.61 14.60 1.02
N ARG A 17 -7.61 15.08 1.75
CA ARG A 17 -7.54 16.46 2.20
C ARG A 17 -7.16 17.36 1.02
N PRO A 18 -7.51 18.67 1.05
CA PRO A 18 -7.19 19.59 -0.05
C PRO A 18 -5.68 19.69 -0.37
N ASP A 19 -4.82 19.38 0.60
CA ASP A 19 -3.37 19.39 0.50
C ASP A 19 -2.76 18.04 0.07
N ASP A 20 -3.56 16.97 -0.01
CA ASP A 20 -3.07 15.67 -0.44
C ASP A 20 -2.74 15.68 -1.94
N GLN A 21 -1.53 15.26 -2.31
CA GLN A 21 -1.06 15.18 -3.69
C GLN A 21 -0.91 13.72 -4.10
N TRP A 22 -1.61 13.32 -5.15
CA TRP A 22 -1.54 11.98 -5.71
C TRP A 22 -0.88 12.02 -7.09
N PRO A 23 0.01 11.06 -7.42
CA PRO A 23 0.72 11.02 -8.69
C PRO A 23 -0.21 11.06 -9.90
N GLU A 24 -1.36 10.38 -9.83
CA GLU A 24 -2.40 10.44 -10.85
C GLU A 24 -3.76 10.77 -10.26
N ALA A 25 -4.56 11.56 -10.98
CA ALA A 25 -5.94 11.85 -10.59
C ALA A 25 -6.83 10.60 -10.49
N ALA A 26 -6.47 9.52 -11.21
CA ALA A 26 -7.17 8.24 -11.21
C ALA A 26 -6.59 7.21 -10.23
N SER A 27 -5.46 7.51 -9.56
CA SER A 27 -4.86 6.59 -8.60
C SER A 27 -5.83 6.28 -7.45
N PRO A 28 -5.94 5.02 -7.01
CA PRO A 28 -6.84 4.66 -5.93
C PRO A 28 -6.37 5.33 -4.63
N LYS A 29 -7.27 6.14 -4.04
CA LYS A 29 -7.06 6.82 -2.76
C LYS A 29 -7.42 5.87 -1.62
N PRO A 30 -6.43 5.27 -0.93
CA PRO A 30 -6.70 4.17 -0.03
C PRO A 30 -7.21 4.68 1.32
N ARG A 31 -7.80 3.77 2.08
CA ARG A 31 -8.12 3.97 3.49
C ARG A 31 -6.84 4.07 4.31
N THR A 32 -6.88 4.89 5.35
CA THR A 32 -5.73 5.16 6.21
C THR A 32 -6.10 5.10 7.67
N CYS A 33 -5.16 4.74 8.53
CA CYS A 33 -5.39 4.71 9.96
C CYS A 33 -5.46 6.15 10.50
N SER A 34 -6.53 6.50 11.21
CA SER A 34 -6.66 7.80 11.89
C SER A 34 -5.51 8.09 12.85
N TYR A 35 -4.92 7.05 13.45
CA TYR A 35 -3.89 7.17 14.47
C TYR A 35 -2.48 7.31 13.88
N CYS A 36 -2.05 6.36 13.04
CA CYS A 36 -0.67 6.33 12.53
C CYS A 36 -0.51 6.88 11.10
N GLY A 37 -1.62 7.12 10.39
CA GLY A 37 -1.61 7.50 8.98
C GLY A 37 -1.10 6.40 8.06
N GLY A 38 -1.09 5.14 8.51
CA GLY A 38 -0.73 3.98 7.71
C GLY A 38 -1.86 3.61 6.75
N VAL A 39 -1.53 3.08 5.57
CA VAL A 39 -2.53 2.60 4.60
C VAL A 39 -3.09 1.23 5.00
N HIS A 40 -4.37 1.00 4.72
CA HIS A 40 -5.04 -0.27 5.00
C HIS A 40 -4.41 -1.41 4.16
N PRO A 41 -4.12 -2.58 4.75
CA PRO A 41 -3.48 -3.70 4.04
C PRO A 41 -4.18 -4.11 2.74
N ASP A 42 -5.52 -4.22 2.76
CA ASP A 42 -6.27 -4.61 1.57
C ASP A 42 -6.22 -3.58 0.43
N ASP A 43 -5.89 -2.32 0.74
CA ASP A 43 -5.77 -1.26 -0.25
C ASP A 43 -4.33 -1.16 -0.79
N VAL A 44 -3.34 -1.70 -0.07
CA VAL A 44 -1.95 -1.84 -0.56
C VAL A 44 -1.84 -2.87 -1.65
N ILE A 45 -2.57 -3.98 -1.55
CA ILE A 45 -2.51 -5.06 -2.54
C ILE A 45 -2.84 -4.56 -3.97
N PRO A 46 -3.92 -3.80 -4.21
CA PRO A 46 -4.17 -3.17 -5.51
C PRO A 46 -3.05 -2.24 -5.99
N LEU A 47 -2.45 -1.43 -5.10
CA LEU A 47 -1.33 -0.56 -5.46
C LEU A 47 -0.14 -1.38 -5.94
N LEU A 48 0.20 -2.45 -5.19
CA LEU A 48 1.24 -3.39 -5.58
C LEU A 48 0.88 -4.09 -6.89
N ILE A 49 -0.36 -4.46 -7.16
CA ILE A 49 -0.73 -5.02 -8.47
C ILE A 49 -0.55 -3.99 -9.60
N ALA A 50 -0.87 -2.72 -9.34
CA ALA A 50 -0.80 -1.61 -10.29
C ALA A 50 0.64 -1.13 -10.60
N GLY A 51 1.68 -1.83 -10.16
CA GLY A 51 3.07 -1.46 -10.48
C GLY A 51 3.78 -0.68 -9.38
N TRP A 52 3.09 -0.26 -8.32
CA TRP A 52 3.72 0.53 -7.27
C TRP A 52 4.82 -0.28 -6.57
N HIS A 53 5.91 0.39 -6.22
CA HIS A 53 7.11 -0.24 -5.67
C HIS A 53 7.27 0.05 -4.18
N VAL A 54 7.89 -0.89 -3.47
CA VAL A 54 8.17 -0.78 -2.04
C VAL A 54 9.52 -0.09 -1.83
N GLU A 55 9.51 0.97 -1.04
CA GLU A 55 10.71 1.63 -0.56
C GLU A 55 10.94 1.28 0.92
N PRO A 56 12.03 0.56 1.27
CA PRO A 56 12.30 0.19 2.64
C PRO A 56 12.67 1.41 3.47
N THR A 57 12.47 1.32 4.79
CA THR A 57 13.01 2.32 5.73
C THR A 57 14.05 1.70 6.63
N THR A 58 14.74 2.53 7.42
CA THR A 58 15.63 2.06 8.50
C THR A 58 14.90 1.28 9.60
N LYS A 59 13.57 1.26 9.60
CA LYS A 59 12.75 0.57 10.59
C LYS A 59 12.08 -0.64 9.93
N ASN A 60 12.34 -1.84 10.45
CA ASN A 60 11.83 -3.11 9.92
C ASN A 60 10.29 -3.26 9.99
N TYR A 61 9.61 -2.45 10.79
CA TYR A 61 8.16 -2.52 10.94
C TYR A 61 7.38 -1.61 9.97
N LYS A 62 8.06 -0.81 9.14
CA LYS A 62 7.40 0.06 8.17
C LYS A 62 8.17 0.24 6.85
N PHE A 63 7.41 0.49 5.79
CA PHE A 63 7.94 0.85 4.47
C PHE A 63 7.03 1.88 3.79
N TYR A 64 7.50 2.48 2.70
CA TYR A 64 6.68 3.32 1.83
C TYR A 64 6.34 2.59 0.54
N VAL A 65 5.26 3.00 -0.11
CA VAL A 65 4.86 2.53 -1.44
C VAL A 65 4.77 3.75 -2.35
N ASN A 66 5.50 3.73 -3.46
CA ASN A 66 5.57 4.83 -4.41
C ASN A 66 5.06 4.38 -5.77
N ASP A 67 4.60 5.32 -6.59
CA ASP A 67 4.11 4.99 -7.92
C ASP A 67 5.25 4.53 -8.86
N PRO A 68 4.94 3.89 -10.00
CA PRO A 68 5.95 3.39 -10.93
C PRO A 68 6.96 4.44 -11.43
N ASP A 69 6.55 5.70 -11.54
CA ASP A 69 7.40 6.80 -12.03
C ASP A 69 8.26 7.44 -10.91
N GLY A 70 8.14 6.96 -9.67
CA GLY A 70 8.96 7.42 -8.55
C GLY A 70 8.44 8.66 -7.83
N HIS A 71 7.20 9.08 -8.08
CA HIS A 71 6.54 10.11 -7.29
C HIS A 71 5.93 9.52 -6.01
N SER A 72 6.28 10.13 -4.88
CA SER A 72 5.58 9.83 -3.64
C SER A 72 4.30 10.64 -3.57
N ALA A 73 3.20 9.99 -3.16
CA ALA A 73 2.04 10.72 -2.69
C ALA A 73 2.44 11.64 -1.52
N VAL A 74 1.74 12.77 -1.37
CA VAL A 74 1.86 13.64 -0.19
C VAL A 74 0.55 13.55 0.57
N PRO A 75 0.55 13.06 1.83
CA PRO A 75 1.67 12.43 2.53
C PRO A 75 2.05 11.04 1.94
N PRO A 76 3.26 10.53 2.21
CA PRO A 76 3.72 9.24 1.66
C PRO A 76 2.85 8.06 2.07
N VAL A 77 2.72 7.07 1.17
CA VAL A 77 1.97 5.83 1.42
C VAL A 77 2.70 4.93 2.42
N LYS A 78 2.47 5.15 3.72
CA LYS A 78 3.09 4.40 4.82
C LYS A 78 2.43 3.06 5.04
N VAL A 79 3.19 1.97 4.98
CA VAL A 79 2.73 0.66 5.41
C VAL A 79 3.32 0.32 6.77
N TYR A 80 2.46 -0.01 7.73
CA TYR A 80 2.85 -0.49 9.06
C TYR A 80 2.44 -1.94 9.20
N LEU A 81 3.42 -2.84 9.32
CA LEU A 81 3.16 -4.29 9.38
C LEU A 81 2.35 -4.70 10.62
N GLN A 82 2.28 -3.85 11.65
CA GLN A 82 1.46 -4.10 12.84
C GLN A 82 -0.05 -4.16 12.54
N HIS A 83 -0.50 -3.60 11.42
CA HIS A 83 -1.91 -3.67 10.99
C HIS A 83 -2.20 -4.87 10.09
N TRP A 84 -1.20 -5.66 9.74
CA TRP A 84 -1.31 -6.72 8.76
C TRP A 84 -1.46 -8.06 9.44
N THR A 85 -2.42 -8.85 8.97
CA THR A 85 -2.48 -10.28 9.26
C THR A 85 -1.35 -11.01 8.53
N GLN A 86 -0.97 -12.19 9.01
CA GLN A 86 0.04 -13.01 8.35
C GLN A 86 -0.36 -13.37 6.90
N GLU A 87 -1.65 -13.56 6.64
CA GLU A 87 -2.19 -13.83 5.30
C GLU A 87 -1.98 -12.64 4.35
N GLN A 88 -2.26 -11.42 4.81
CA GLN A 88 -2.02 -10.21 4.01
C GLN A 88 -0.53 -10.03 3.69
N VAL A 89 0.36 -10.31 4.65
CA VAL A 89 1.81 -10.27 4.42
C VAL A 89 2.22 -11.28 3.36
N GLN A 90 1.73 -12.52 3.45
CA GLN A 90 2.01 -13.57 2.46
C GLN A 90 1.50 -13.19 1.07
N ARG A 91 0.33 -12.56 0.98
CA ARG A 91 -0.24 -12.11 -0.29
C ARG A 91 0.61 -11.02 -0.95
N ALA A 92 1.07 -10.03 -0.18
CA ALA A 92 1.97 -9.00 -0.71
C ALA A 92 3.32 -9.60 -1.14
N ASP A 93 3.89 -10.50 -0.35
CA ASP A 93 5.15 -11.19 -0.66
C ASP A 93 5.05 -12.00 -1.97
N ALA A 94 3.94 -12.71 -2.18
CA ALA A 94 3.69 -13.44 -3.43
C ALA A 94 3.67 -12.51 -4.66
N ILE A 95 3.04 -11.33 -4.55
CA ILE A 95 2.99 -10.35 -5.65
C ILE A 95 4.39 -9.81 -5.97
N LEU A 96 5.15 -9.44 -4.94
CA LEU A 96 6.50 -8.90 -5.11
C LEU A 96 7.47 -9.94 -5.70
N LYS A 97 7.39 -11.19 -5.27
CA LYS A 97 8.18 -12.30 -5.83
C LYS A 97 7.84 -12.55 -7.30
N ALA A 98 6.55 -12.63 -7.63
CA ALA A 98 6.12 -12.82 -9.01
C ALA A 98 6.61 -11.68 -9.92
N ARG A 99 6.56 -10.43 -9.44
CA ARG A 99 7.14 -9.28 -10.16
C ARG A 99 8.63 -9.44 -10.38
N TYR A 100 9.39 -9.72 -9.32
CA TYR A 100 10.83 -9.88 -9.40
C TYR A 100 11.23 -10.97 -10.42
N GLU A 101 10.51 -12.09 -10.44
CA GLU A 101 10.74 -13.17 -11.39
C GLU A 101 10.46 -12.74 -12.84
N MET A 102 9.36 -12.01 -13.08
CA MET A 102 9.05 -11.45 -14.39
C MET A 102 10.12 -10.47 -14.88
N GLU A 103 10.53 -9.50 -14.06
CA GLU A 103 11.57 -8.53 -14.40
C GLU A 103 12.90 -9.21 -14.70
N ARG A 104 13.30 -10.19 -13.87
CA ARG A 104 14.54 -10.94 -14.07
C ARG A 104 14.54 -11.80 -15.35
N SER A 105 13.37 -12.24 -15.81
CA SER A 105 13.23 -13.02 -17.04
C SER A 105 13.35 -12.15 -18.30
N HIS A 106 12.87 -10.91 -18.26
CA HIS A 106 13.00 -9.96 -19.37
C HIS A 106 14.47 -9.55 -19.59
N VAL A 107 15.24 -9.37 -18.52
CA VAL A 107 16.67 -8.99 -18.59
C VAL A 107 17.58 -10.06 -19.22
N LYS A 108 17.13 -11.33 -19.33
CA LYS A 108 17.95 -12.43 -19.86
C LYS A 108 17.78 -12.70 -21.35
N ASN A 109 16.89 -11.97 -22.03
CA ASN A 109 16.58 -12.18 -23.44
C ASN A 109 17.08 -11.04 -24.36
N ASP A 110 17.85 -10.10 -23.81
CA ASP A 110 18.62 -9.06 -24.55
C ASP A 110 20.13 -9.38 -24.49
#